data_AF-A0A4Y6UZI9-F1
#
_entry.id   AF-A0A4Y6UZI9-F1
#
_cell.length_a   1.000
_cell.length_b   1.000
_cell.length_c   1.000
_cell.angle_alpha   90.00
_cell.angle_beta   90.00
_cell.angle_gamma   90.00
#
_symmetry.space_group_name_H-M   'P 1'
#
loop_
_entity.id
_entity.type
_entity.pdbx_description
1 polymer ?
#
loop_
_entity_poly.entity_id
_entity_poly.type
_entity_poly.pdbx_seq_one_letter_code
_entity_poly.pdbx_strand_id
1 'polypeptide(L)'
;MSFISVIAKENFITVMSDNGANGSEHTPQPEEHVVKVGEREFVATAGGDREARETIAKHISGLLEEGTPYDRILVILQMTLAVFSEKGKSVMTAFGGVNREGEIEVCTYDPNSHAERHLKPRGSEIAYFFLAEGAGKYGNLYELLQSYWKETGTDTPSVMIQSQKLLHRYVASKDEDVSASTVKLVLKK
;
A
#
# COMPACT_ATOMS: atom_id res chain seq x y z
N MET A 1 -2.49 13.55 5.88
CA MET A 1 -2.49 12.88 4.56
C MET A 1 -1.58 11.68 4.66
N SER A 2 -1.89 10.51 4.08
CA SER A 2 -1.05 9.31 4.23
C SER A 2 -0.27 8.97 2.95
N PHE A 3 0.91 8.39 3.12
CA PHE A 3 1.77 7.87 2.06
C PHE A 3 2.03 6.39 2.30
N ILE A 4 1.68 5.55 1.32
CA ILE A 4 1.95 4.11 1.39
C ILE A 4 2.78 3.71 0.18
N SER A 5 3.82 2.91 0.40
CA SER A 5 4.57 2.25 -0.65
C SER A 5 4.40 0.73 -0.56
N VAL A 6 4.18 0.10 -1.70
CA VAL A 6 4.10 -1.36 -1.85
C VAL A 6 5.19 -1.79 -2.81
N ILE A 7 5.97 -2.81 -2.44
CA ILE A 7 6.93 -3.46 -3.31
C ILE A 7 6.64 -4.97 -3.28
N ALA A 8 6.57 -5.59 -4.44
CA ALA A 8 6.33 -7.02 -4.61
C ALA A 8 7.40 -7.65 -5.51
N LYS A 9 7.92 -8.80 -5.08
CA LYS A 9 8.75 -9.72 -5.87
C LYS A 9 8.09 -11.10 -5.84
N GLU A 10 8.60 -12.02 -6.64
CA GLU A 10 8.09 -13.39 -6.73
C GLU A 10 7.93 -14.10 -5.37
N ASN A 11 8.78 -13.79 -4.39
CA ASN A 11 8.84 -14.50 -3.11
C ASN A 11 8.36 -13.69 -1.89
N PHE A 12 8.12 -12.39 -2.05
CA PHE A 12 7.71 -11.54 -0.92
C PHE A 12 7.05 -10.23 -1.34
N ILE A 13 6.29 -9.65 -0.40
CA ILE A 13 5.72 -8.30 -0.47
C ILE A 13 6.22 -7.51 0.73
N THR A 14 6.62 -6.26 0.50
CA THR A 14 6.86 -5.28 1.57
C THR A 14 5.92 -4.09 1.40
N VAL A 15 5.17 -3.80 2.46
CA VAL A 15 4.28 -2.64 2.52
C VAL A 15 4.81 -1.71 3.60
N MET A 16 4.86 -0.42 3.31
CA MET A 16 5.26 0.61 4.26
C MET A 16 4.28 1.77 4.24
N SER A 17 3.77 2.13 5.41
CA SER A 17 2.93 3.30 5.63
C SER A 17 3.61 4.27 6.58
N ASP A 18 3.30 5.55 6.44
CA ASP A 18 3.54 6.50 7.50
C ASP A 18 2.69 6.13 8.72
N ASN A 19 3.20 6.45 9.90
CA ASN A 19 2.50 6.26 11.16
C ASN A 19 1.66 7.52 11.43
N GLY A 20 0.38 7.51 11.04
CA GLY A 20 -0.56 8.61 11.24
C GLY A 20 -0.93 8.92 12.70
N ALA A 21 -0.22 8.35 13.67
CA ALA A 21 -0.47 8.60 15.08
C ALA A 21 -0.10 10.04 15.47
N ASN A 22 -1.09 10.94 15.47
CA ASN A 22 -1.08 12.19 16.26
C ASN A 22 -1.22 11.90 17.77
N GLY A 23 -0.52 10.88 18.27
CA GLY A 23 -0.45 10.55 19.69
C GLY A 23 0.79 11.20 20.31
N SER A 24 0.70 11.62 21.57
CA SER A 24 1.89 12.03 22.32
C SER A 24 2.93 10.90 22.34
N GLU A 25 4.21 11.24 22.56
CA GLU A 25 5.37 10.33 22.58
C GLU A 25 5.20 9.07 23.47
N HIS A 26 4.11 8.95 24.25
CA HIS A 26 3.91 7.89 25.23
C HIS A 26 2.79 6.91 24.90
N THR A 27 1.98 7.11 23.85
CA THR A 27 1.00 6.09 23.39
C THR A 27 0.66 6.26 21.90
N PRO A 28 1.50 5.77 20.97
CA PRO A 28 1.12 5.68 19.57
C PRO A 28 0.04 4.60 19.41
N GLN A 29 -1.22 5.00 19.21
CA GLN A 29 -2.19 4.10 18.57
C GLN A 29 -1.89 4.12 17.07
N PRO A 30 -1.40 3.02 16.48
CA PRO A 30 -1.09 3.01 15.06
C PRO A 30 -2.38 3.25 14.27
N GLU A 31 -2.40 4.28 13.41
CA GLU A 31 -3.37 4.30 12.32
C GLU A 31 -3.06 3.09 11.43
N GLU A 32 -3.93 2.09 11.43
CA GLU A 32 -3.76 0.89 10.60
C GLU A 32 -4.16 1.20 9.15
N HIS A 33 -3.35 2.04 8.50
CA HIS A 33 -3.36 2.22 7.05
C HIS A 33 -3.10 0.91 6.30
N VAL A 34 -2.51 -0.07 6.98
CA VAL A 34 -2.17 -1.40 6.47
C VAL A 34 -2.71 -2.43 7.45
N VAL A 35 -3.60 -3.28 6.98
CA VAL A 35 -4.22 -4.36 7.72
C VAL A 35 -3.71 -5.68 7.14
N LYS A 36 -3.12 -6.54 7.97
CA LYS A 36 -2.83 -7.93 7.58
C LYS A 36 -4.15 -8.71 7.62
N VAL A 37 -4.46 -9.45 6.56
CA VAL A 37 -5.63 -10.32 6.48
C VAL A 37 -5.14 -11.75 6.46
N GLY A 38 -5.55 -12.55 7.45
CA GLY A 38 -5.01 -13.90 7.63
C GLY A 38 -3.47 -13.91 7.77
N GLU A 39 -2.83 -14.94 7.23
CA GLU A 39 -1.39 -15.09 7.27
C GLU A 39 -0.67 -14.60 6.01
N ARG A 40 -1.38 -14.49 4.88
CA ARG A 40 -0.77 -14.35 3.56
C ARG A 40 -1.26 -13.15 2.78
N GLU A 41 -2.22 -12.39 3.31
CA GLU A 41 -2.88 -11.31 2.61
C GLU A 41 -2.79 -9.98 3.38
N PHE A 42 -3.01 -8.88 2.66
CA PHE A 42 -3.09 -7.54 3.23
C PHE A 42 -4.08 -6.66 2.48
N VAL A 43 -4.50 -5.61 3.18
CA VAL A 43 -5.19 -4.44 2.62
C VAL A 43 -4.45 -3.20 3.08
N ALA A 44 -4.25 -2.24 2.19
CA ALA A 44 -3.68 -0.95 2.46
C ALA A 44 -4.59 0.15 1.90
N THR A 45 -4.80 1.23 2.66
CA THR A 45 -5.71 2.33 2.30
C THR A 45 -5.07 3.69 2.55
N ALA A 46 -5.17 4.59 1.58
CA ALA A 46 -4.71 5.97 1.70
C ALA A 46 -5.79 6.97 1.26
N GLY A 47 -5.81 8.15 1.89
CA GLY A 47 -6.81 9.19 1.62
C GLY A 47 -7.21 9.95 2.90
N GLY A 48 -7.82 11.13 2.72
CA GLY A 48 -8.09 12.07 3.82
C GLY A 48 -9.15 11.61 4.85
N ASP A 49 -10.13 10.79 4.44
CA ASP A 49 -11.24 10.40 5.32
C ASP A 49 -10.94 9.08 6.06
N ARG A 50 -10.63 9.17 7.35
CA ARG A 50 -10.28 8.02 8.20
C ARG A 50 -11.42 7.01 8.32
N GLU A 51 -12.65 7.47 8.54
CA GLU A 51 -13.80 6.58 8.70
C GLU A 51 -14.07 5.75 7.43
N ALA A 52 -13.95 6.38 6.26
CA ALA A 52 -14.04 5.69 4.98
C ALA A 52 -12.90 4.69 4.82
N ARG A 53 -11.66 5.07 5.13
CA ARG A 53 -10.51 4.13 5.10
C ARG A 53 -10.77 2.89 5.95
N GLU A 54 -11.18 3.08 7.20
CA GLU A 54 -11.47 1.96 8.12
C GLU A 54 -12.64 1.09 7.62
N THR A 55 -13.70 1.72 7.10
CA THR A 55 -14.87 1.01 6.56
C THR A 55 -14.50 0.19 5.33
N ILE A 56 -13.75 0.78 4.40
CA ILE A 56 -13.29 0.13 3.17
C ILE A 56 -12.31 -1.00 3.50
N ALA A 57 -11.35 -0.77 4.40
CA ALA A 57 -10.42 -1.79 4.84
C ALA A 57 -11.16 -3.00 5.43
N LYS A 58 -12.11 -2.77 6.35
CA LYS A 58 -12.94 -3.84 6.93
C LYS A 58 -13.75 -4.59 5.86
N HIS A 59 -14.35 -3.86 4.92
CA HIS A 59 -15.12 -4.46 3.85
C HIS A 59 -14.27 -5.37 2.96
N ILE A 60 -13.10 -4.89 2.49
CA ILE A 60 -12.19 -5.68 1.65
C ILE A 60 -11.63 -6.88 2.43
N SER A 61 -11.22 -6.68 3.67
CA SER A 61 -10.71 -7.77 4.52
C SER A 61 -11.73 -8.90 4.67
N GLY A 62 -13.03 -8.58 4.73
CA GLY A 62 -14.10 -9.59 4.75
C GLY A 62 -14.29 -10.35 3.43
N LEU A 63 -13.76 -9.85 2.31
CA LEU A 63 -13.80 -10.50 0.99
C LEU A 63 -12.55 -11.35 0.72
N LEU A 64 -11.44 -11.05 1.42
CA LEU A 64 -10.17 -11.76 1.35
C LEU A 64 -10.23 -13.05 2.18
N GLU A 65 -10.96 -14.02 1.65
CA GLU A 65 -10.94 -15.41 2.12
C GLU A 65 -9.91 -16.24 1.34
N GLU A 66 -9.49 -17.38 1.91
CA GLU A 66 -8.45 -18.23 1.32
C GLU A 66 -8.79 -18.56 -0.14
N GLY A 67 -7.99 -17.95 -1.00
CA GLY A 67 -8.02 -18.16 -2.43
C GLY A 67 -9.12 -17.45 -3.22
N THR A 68 -9.86 -16.52 -2.63
CA THR A 68 -10.72 -15.64 -3.43
C THR A 68 -9.91 -15.00 -4.58
N PRO A 69 -10.35 -15.11 -5.84
CA PRO A 69 -9.65 -14.48 -6.96
C PRO A 69 -9.65 -12.96 -6.81
N TYR A 70 -8.47 -12.34 -6.88
CA TYR A 70 -8.33 -10.91 -6.61
C TYR A 70 -9.04 -10.03 -7.65
N ASP A 71 -9.22 -10.50 -8.89
CA ASP A 71 -10.02 -9.81 -9.90
C ASP A 71 -11.49 -9.62 -9.44
N ARG A 72 -12.05 -10.60 -8.72
CA ARG A 72 -13.42 -10.46 -8.18
C ARG A 72 -13.48 -9.41 -7.08
N ILE A 73 -12.45 -9.38 -6.22
CA ILE A 73 -12.34 -8.38 -5.17
C ILE A 73 -12.16 -6.99 -5.77
N LEU A 74 -11.39 -6.87 -6.86
CA LEU A 74 -11.17 -5.60 -7.56
C LEU A 74 -12.49 -5.04 -8.12
N VAL A 75 -13.34 -5.87 -8.73
CA VAL A 75 -14.66 -5.43 -9.21
C VAL A 75 -15.55 -4.96 -8.06
N ILE A 76 -15.61 -5.71 -6.96
CA ILE A 76 -16.40 -5.30 -5.78
C ILE A 76 -15.85 -3.99 -5.21
N LEU A 77 -14.54 -3.84 -5.16
CA LEU A 77 -13.86 -2.64 -4.68
C LEU A 77 -14.17 -1.42 -5.53
N GLN A 78 -14.19 -1.55 -6.85
CA GLN A 78 -14.59 -0.48 -7.77
C GLN A 78 -16.01 0.00 -7.48
N MET A 79 -16.94 -0.94 -7.31
CA MET A 79 -18.34 -0.62 -6.99
C MET A 79 -18.46 0.07 -5.62
N THR A 80 -17.75 -0.44 -4.61
CA THR A 80 -17.76 0.13 -3.26
C THR A 80 -17.17 1.54 -3.27
N LEU A 81 -16.01 1.75 -3.90
CA LEU A 81 -15.33 3.05 -3.91
C LEU A 81 -16.05 4.10 -4.76
N ALA A 82 -16.78 3.69 -5.81
CA ALA A 82 -17.64 4.63 -6.55
C ALA A 82 -18.67 5.31 -5.62
N VAL A 83 -19.30 4.55 -4.71
CA VAL A 83 -20.27 5.08 -3.73
C VAL A 83 -19.63 6.06 -2.74
N PHE A 84 -18.36 5.84 -2.36
CA PHE A 84 -17.64 6.79 -1.50
C PHE A 84 -17.20 8.04 -2.25
N SER A 85 -16.74 7.88 -3.50
CA SER A 85 -16.34 8.98 -4.37
C SER A 85 -17.49 9.96 -4.64
N GLU A 86 -18.70 9.44 -4.90
CA GLU A 86 -19.93 10.25 -5.05
C GLU A 86 -20.25 11.10 -3.81
N LYS A 87 -19.79 10.68 -2.63
CA LYS A 87 -19.94 11.40 -1.36
C LYS A 87 -18.78 12.37 -1.08
N GLY A 88 -17.91 12.61 -2.06
CA GLY A 88 -16.73 13.46 -1.93
C GLY A 88 -15.59 12.83 -1.11
N LYS A 89 -15.64 11.51 -0.85
CA LYS A 89 -14.60 10.79 -0.11
C LYS A 89 -13.75 9.97 -1.08
N SER A 90 -12.48 10.34 -1.25
CA SER A 90 -11.52 9.59 -2.06
C SER A 90 -10.63 8.71 -1.18
N VAL A 91 -10.64 7.40 -1.45
CA VAL A 91 -9.75 6.43 -0.80
C VAL A 91 -9.10 5.57 -1.88
N MET A 92 -7.78 5.66 -1.98
CA MET A 92 -6.97 4.76 -2.79
C MET A 92 -6.71 3.49 -2.00
N THR A 93 -6.59 2.38 -2.71
CA THR A 93 -6.49 1.06 -2.09
C THR A 93 -5.45 0.20 -2.79
N ALA A 94 -4.78 -0.63 -2.01
CA ALA A 94 -4.00 -1.75 -2.48
C ALA A 94 -4.37 -2.98 -1.65
N PHE A 95 -4.48 -4.13 -2.29
CA PHE A 95 -4.68 -5.40 -1.59
C PHE A 95 -3.94 -6.48 -2.34
N GLY A 96 -3.55 -7.53 -1.64
CA GLY A 96 -2.77 -8.58 -2.26
C GLY A 96 -2.24 -9.57 -1.26
N GLY A 97 -1.40 -10.46 -1.73
CA GLY A 97 -0.92 -11.58 -0.92
C GLY A 97 -0.38 -12.72 -1.77
N VAL A 98 -0.45 -13.92 -1.19
CA VAL A 98 -0.19 -15.19 -1.90
C VAL A 98 -1.53 -15.73 -2.40
N ASN A 99 -1.70 -15.84 -3.72
CA ASN A 99 -2.94 -16.33 -4.34
C ASN A 99 -3.09 -17.86 -4.24
N ARG A 100 -4.18 -18.43 -4.79
CA ARG A 100 -4.43 -19.89 -4.81
C ARG A 100 -3.33 -20.71 -5.47
N GLU A 101 -2.63 -20.12 -6.43
CA GLU A 101 -1.55 -20.77 -7.18
C GLU A 101 -0.22 -20.71 -6.40
N GLY A 102 -0.22 -20.11 -5.21
CA GLY A 102 0.96 -19.91 -4.39
C GLY A 102 1.83 -18.76 -4.90
N GLU A 103 1.26 -17.80 -5.60
CA GLU A 103 2.00 -16.75 -6.31
C GLU A 103 1.70 -15.38 -5.70
N ILE A 104 2.69 -14.49 -5.75
CA ILE A 104 2.52 -13.14 -5.26
C ILE A 104 1.69 -12.33 -6.25
N GLU A 105 0.59 -11.77 -5.76
CA GLU A 105 -0.37 -10.99 -6.53
C GLU A 105 -0.76 -9.73 -5.73
N VAL A 106 -0.78 -8.58 -6.39
CA VAL A 106 -1.18 -7.31 -5.78
C VAL A 106 -2.05 -6.53 -6.76
N CYS A 107 -3.20 -6.09 -6.28
CA CYS A 107 -4.12 -5.24 -7.01
C CYS A 107 -4.19 -3.86 -6.34
N THR A 108 -4.32 -2.81 -7.15
CA THR A 108 -4.48 -1.43 -6.67
C THR A 108 -5.59 -0.74 -7.41
N TYR A 109 -6.30 0.16 -6.74
CA TYR A 109 -7.30 1.01 -7.38
C TYR A 109 -7.29 2.43 -6.82
N ASP A 110 -7.25 3.40 -7.72
CA ASP A 110 -7.41 4.82 -7.44
C ASP A 110 -8.74 5.33 -8.01
N PRO A 111 -9.70 5.73 -7.15
CA PRO A 111 -11.01 6.19 -7.60
C PRO A 111 -10.98 7.56 -8.31
N ASN A 112 -9.93 8.36 -8.16
CA ASN A 112 -9.87 9.68 -8.80
C ASN A 112 -9.50 9.58 -10.28
N SER A 113 -8.58 8.67 -10.61
CA SER A 113 -8.11 8.45 -11.97
C SER A 113 -8.78 7.24 -12.63
N HIS A 114 -9.58 6.48 -11.88
CA HIS A 114 -10.05 5.14 -12.26
C HIS A 114 -8.92 4.19 -12.67
N ALA A 115 -7.69 4.46 -12.22
CA ALA A 115 -6.55 3.63 -12.55
C ALA A 115 -6.56 2.37 -11.68
N GLU A 116 -6.61 1.22 -12.36
CA GLU A 116 -6.34 -0.08 -11.76
C GLU A 116 -4.95 -0.57 -12.15
N ARG A 117 -4.32 -1.32 -11.26
CA ARG A 117 -3.11 -2.08 -11.61
C ARG A 117 -3.19 -3.45 -10.99
N HIS A 118 -2.77 -4.43 -11.76
CA HIS A 118 -2.66 -5.82 -11.35
C HIS A 118 -1.19 -6.22 -11.54
N LEU A 119 -0.53 -6.61 -10.44
CA LEU A 119 0.89 -6.91 -10.38
C LEU A 119 1.09 -8.38 -9.99
N LYS A 120 1.77 -9.14 -10.85
CA LYS A 120 2.14 -10.55 -10.65
C LYS A 120 3.64 -10.76 -10.97
N PRO A 121 4.57 -10.24 -10.15
CA PRO A 121 5.99 -10.24 -10.46
C PRO A 121 6.56 -11.67 -10.54
N ARG A 122 7.36 -11.95 -11.58
CA ARG A 122 8.05 -13.25 -11.80
C ARG A 122 9.57 -13.12 -11.89
N GLY A 123 10.27 -14.16 -11.43
CA GLY A 123 11.73 -14.21 -11.48
C GLY A 123 12.37 -12.99 -10.83
N SER A 124 13.09 -12.18 -11.62
CA SER A 124 13.77 -10.97 -11.14
C SER A 124 12.91 -9.70 -11.18
N GLU A 125 11.64 -9.78 -11.61
CA GLU A 125 10.76 -8.62 -11.68
C GLU A 125 10.49 -8.02 -10.29
N ILE A 126 10.43 -6.69 -10.26
CA ILE A 126 10.07 -5.91 -9.07
C ILE A 126 8.89 -5.05 -9.45
N ALA A 127 7.73 -5.38 -8.89
CA ALA A 127 6.53 -4.58 -9.02
C ALA A 127 6.41 -3.63 -7.83
N TYR A 128 5.98 -2.40 -8.05
CA TYR A 128 5.87 -1.41 -6.98
C TYR A 128 4.82 -0.35 -7.30
N PHE A 129 4.25 0.20 -6.23
CA PHE A 129 3.18 1.19 -6.30
C PHE A 129 3.20 2.13 -5.09
N PHE A 130 2.63 3.33 -5.27
CA PHE A 130 2.49 4.34 -4.22
C PHE A 130 1.02 4.74 -4.08
N LEU A 131 0.48 4.67 -2.87
CA LEU A 131 -0.82 5.26 -2.55
C LEU A 131 -0.58 6.62 -1.89
N ALA A 132 -0.85 7.69 -2.61
CA ALA A 132 -0.71 9.06 -2.12
C ALA A 132 -1.59 10.01 -2.92
N GLU A 133 -2.37 10.84 -2.23
CA GLU A 133 -3.20 11.85 -2.87
C GLU A 133 -2.31 12.93 -3.50
N GLY A 134 -2.43 13.16 -4.81
CA GLY A 134 -1.56 14.13 -5.49
C GLY A 134 -0.07 13.74 -5.48
N ALA A 135 0.26 12.45 -5.60
CA ALA A 135 1.64 11.93 -5.63
C ALA A 135 2.59 12.69 -6.57
N GLY A 136 2.06 13.31 -7.64
CA GLY A 136 2.84 14.14 -8.56
C GLY A 136 3.54 15.35 -7.93
N LYS A 137 3.08 15.83 -6.76
CA LYS A 137 3.72 16.94 -6.04
C LYS A 137 5.11 16.61 -5.50
N TYR A 138 5.44 15.32 -5.40
CA TYR A 138 6.73 14.83 -4.92
C TYR A 138 7.76 14.60 -6.03
N GLY A 139 7.44 14.95 -7.27
CA GLY A 139 8.27 14.64 -8.43
C GLY A 139 8.23 13.15 -8.77
N ASN A 140 9.29 12.66 -9.44
CA ASN A 140 9.34 11.28 -9.92
C ASN A 140 9.80 10.31 -8.82
N LEU A 141 8.85 9.88 -7.98
CA LEU A 141 9.10 8.90 -6.92
C LEU A 141 9.60 7.54 -7.46
N TYR A 142 9.27 7.19 -8.71
CA TYR A 142 9.71 5.94 -9.33
C TYR A 142 11.23 5.96 -9.60
N GLU A 143 11.73 7.03 -10.21
CA GLU A 143 13.17 7.24 -10.44
C GLU A 143 13.93 7.34 -9.11
N LEU A 144 13.36 8.04 -8.13
CA LEU A 144 13.97 8.16 -6.81
C LEU A 144 14.12 6.79 -6.13
N LEU A 145 13.06 5.98 -6.11
CA LEU A 145 13.12 4.63 -5.55
C LEU A 145 14.15 3.75 -6.27
N GLN A 146 14.21 3.83 -7.61
CA GLN A 146 15.22 3.10 -8.39
C GLN A 146 16.65 3.54 -8.07
N SER A 147 16.86 4.83 -7.78
CA SER A 147 18.17 5.32 -7.34
C SER A 147 18.57 4.71 -5.99
N TYR A 148 17.66 4.65 -5.03
CA TYR A 148 17.90 3.97 -3.75
C TYR A 148 18.18 2.48 -3.91
N TRP A 149 17.51 1.79 -4.84
CA TRP A 149 17.80 0.38 -5.11
C TRP A 149 19.22 0.13 -5.64
N LYS A 150 19.80 1.08 -6.38
CA LYS A 150 21.20 0.97 -6.82
C LYS A 150 22.16 1.00 -5.63
N GLU A 151 21.79 1.66 -4.55
CA GLU A 151 22.60 1.77 -3.33
C GLU A 151 22.36 0.63 -2.35
N THR A 152 21.09 0.24 -2.14
CA THR A 152 20.71 -0.73 -1.10
C THR A 152 20.62 -2.17 -1.61
N GLY A 153 20.44 -2.38 -2.92
CA GLY A 153 20.08 -3.66 -3.51
C GLY A 153 18.58 -3.98 -3.41
N THR A 154 18.18 -5.12 -3.99
CA THR A 154 16.76 -5.51 -4.17
C THR A 154 16.45 -6.97 -3.79
N ASP A 155 17.40 -7.70 -3.23
CA ASP A 155 17.31 -9.16 -3.12
C ASP A 155 16.54 -9.65 -1.90
N THR A 156 16.46 -8.83 -0.86
CA THR A 156 15.83 -9.22 0.42
C THR A 156 14.75 -8.23 0.85
N PRO A 157 13.76 -8.68 1.65
CA PRO A 157 12.78 -7.75 2.23
C PRO A 157 13.44 -6.64 3.05
N SER A 158 14.54 -6.95 3.75
CA SER A 158 15.24 -5.99 4.59
C SER A 158 15.82 -4.82 3.80
N VAL A 159 16.42 -5.08 2.63
CA VAL A 159 16.96 -4.00 1.77
C VAL A 159 15.83 -3.20 1.11
N MET A 160 14.73 -3.86 0.70
CA MET A 160 13.56 -3.15 0.16
C MET A 160 12.92 -2.22 1.19
N ILE A 161 12.81 -2.67 2.44
CA ILE A 161 12.36 -1.84 3.55
C ILE A 161 13.28 -0.63 3.75
N GLN A 162 14.60 -0.78 3.59
CA GLN A 162 15.52 0.36 3.70
C GLN A 162 15.25 1.40 2.62
N SER A 163 15.06 1.00 1.36
CA SER A 163 14.71 1.91 0.27
C SER A 163 13.36 2.58 0.50
N GLN A 164 12.36 1.85 1.00
CA GLN A 164 11.04 2.41 1.36
C GLN A 164 11.16 3.44 2.49
N LYS A 165 12.02 3.22 3.49
CA LYS A 165 12.27 4.20 4.56
C LYS A 165 12.89 5.49 4.02
N LEU A 166 13.86 5.38 3.10
CA LEU A 166 14.46 6.55 2.45
C LEU A 166 13.41 7.34 1.67
N LEU A 167 12.56 6.63 0.92
CA LEU A 167 11.46 7.23 0.17
C LEU A 167 10.45 7.93 1.10
N HIS A 168 10.03 7.30 2.18
CA HIS A 168 9.10 7.88 3.16
C HIS A 168 9.67 9.14 3.82
N ARG A 169 10.95 9.13 4.20
CA ARG A 169 11.62 10.33 4.73
C ARG A 169 11.68 11.46 3.72
N TYR A 170 11.93 11.14 2.44
CA TYR A 170 11.90 12.14 1.38
C TYR A 170 10.52 12.77 1.27
N VAL A 171 9.45 11.96 1.22
CA VAL A 171 8.07 12.47 1.15
C VAL A 171 7.72 13.31 2.38
N ALA A 172 8.04 12.85 3.58
CA ALA A 172 7.84 13.60 4.83
C ALA A 172 8.61 14.93 4.87
N SER A 173 9.75 15.04 4.16
CA SER A 173 10.48 16.32 4.03
C SER A 173 9.81 17.32 3.09
N LYS A 174 8.82 16.87 2.29
CA LYS A 174 8.08 17.68 1.31
C LYS A 174 6.63 17.93 1.72
N ASP A 175 6.09 17.12 2.63
CA ASP A 175 4.73 17.21 3.12
C ASP A 175 4.70 16.94 4.62
N GLU A 176 4.38 17.98 5.39
CA GLU A 176 4.30 17.96 6.86
C GLU A 176 3.18 17.05 7.37
N ASP A 177 2.18 16.75 6.53
CA ASP A 177 1.09 15.85 6.88
C ASP A 177 1.47 14.37 6.81
N VAL A 178 2.66 14.05 6.28
CA VAL A 178 3.19 12.68 6.18
C VAL A 178 4.25 12.46 7.26
N SER A 179 4.03 11.47 8.13
CA SER A 179 4.98 11.16 9.21
C SER A 179 6.26 10.48 8.68
N ALA A 180 7.43 10.95 9.14
CA ALA A 180 8.70 10.26 8.90
C ALA A 180 8.83 8.94 9.68
N SER A 181 7.97 8.72 10.69
CA SER A 181 7.86 7.45 11.40
C SER A 181 7.04 6.48 10.56
N THR A 182 7.54 5.26 10.38
CA THR A 182 6.97 4.30 9.42
C THR A 182 6.55 3.00 10.10
N VAL A 183 5.41 2.45 9.69
CA VAL A 183 4.99 1.08 9.98
C VAL A 183 5.28 0.22 8.75
N LYS A 184 5.70 -1.04 8.98
CA LYS A 184 6.03 -1.98 7.90
C LYS A 184 5.29 -3.30 8.07
N LEU A 185 4.90 -3.89 6.94
CA LEU A 185 4.42 -5.26 6.83
C LEU A 185 5.30 -6.00 5.83
N VAL A 186 5.62 -7.25 6.14
CA VAL A 186 6.32 -8.16 5.22
C VAL A 186 5.49 -9.43 5.11
N LEU A 187 5.13 -9.80 3.90
CA LEU A 187 4.54 -11.09 3.58
C LEU A 187 5.54 -11.89 2.75
N LYS A 188 5.68 -13.17 3.06
CA LYS A 188 6.53 -14.10 2.34
C LYS A 188 5.66 -15.25 1.85
N LYS A 189 6.03 -15.80 0.69
CA LYS A 189 5.47 -17.07 0.20
C LYS A 189 5.76 -18.21 1.19
#